data_AF-A0A4Y8YT69-F1
#
_entry.id   AF-A0A4Y8YT69-F1
#
_cell.length_a   1.000
_cell.length_b   1.000
_cell.length_c   1.000
_cell.angle_alpha   90.00
_cell.angle_beta   90.00
_cell.angle_gamma   90.00
#
_symmetry.space_group_name_H-M   'P 1'
#
loop_
_entity.id
_entity.type
_entity.pdbx_description
1 polymer ?
#
loop_
_entity_poly.entity_id
_entity_poly.type
_entity_poly.pdbx_seq_one_letter_code
_entity_poly.pdbx_strand_id
1 'polypeptide(L)'
;GRKKSIDVPELLVLAAALGVSPAQLLYPDLPKGPVEILPGLEQESHDALRWFSGEAGLMKPSPDWTETDTEESVGMWVREQFDPRNDRVGITREWLQSLQTMRRARVQLRNGLSKSESAEHIETMQMAYEDARRRSEDLFHKMTELGMAVGDELDG
;
A
#
# COMPACT_ATOMS: atom_id res chain seq x y z
N GLY A 1 -39.19 -6.25 1.72
CA GLY A 1 -38.15 -6.86 2.58
C GLY A 1 -36.90 -6.01 2.51
N ARG A 2 -36.14 -5.89 3.60
CA ARG A 2 -34.84 -5.19 3.59
C ARG A 2 -33.76 -6.14 3.05
N LYS A 3 -32.94 -5.68 2.12
CA LYS A 3 -31.78 -6.43 1.61
C LYS A 3 -30.81 -6.67 2.78
N LYS A 4 -30.33 -7.91 2.95
CA LYS A 4 -29.39 -8.30 4.02
C LYS A 4 -27.93 -8.34 3.53
N SER A 5 -27.70 -8.12 2.25
CA SER A 5 -26.40 -8.08 1.61
C SER A 5 -26.27 -6.81 0.79
N ILE A 6 -25.04 -6.33 0.65
CA ILE A 6 -24.65 -5.27 -0.26
C ILE A 6 -23.76 -5.89 -1.32
N ASP A 7 -23.96 -5.53 -2.59
CA ASP A 7 -23.01 -5.92 -3.64
C ASP A 7 -21.93 -4.85 -3.83
N VAL A 8 -20.84 -5.20 -4.53
CA VAL A 8 -19.70 -4.30 -4.73
C VAL A 8 -20.13 -3.01 -5.46
N PRO A 9 -20.92 -3.05 -6.55
CA PRO A 9 -21.42 -1.83 -7.18
C PRO A 9 -22.22 -0.92 -6.23
N GLU A 10 -23.12 -1.48 -5.42
CA GLU A 10 -23.89 -0.71 -4.43
C GLU A 10 -22.98 -0.04 -3.41
N LEU A 11 -21.96 -0.74 -2.90
CA LEU A 11 -20.98 -0.17 -1.97
C LEU A 11 -20.25 1.04 -2.59
N LEU A 12 -19.82 0.94 -3.85
CA LEU A 12 -19.13 2.01 -4.55
C LEU A 12 -20.05 3.23 -4.78
N VAL A 13 -21.29 3.00 -5.19
CA VAL A 13 -22.28 4.07 -5.40
C VAL A 13 -22.62 4.77 -4.08
N LEU A 14 -22.79 4.01 -2.99
CA LEU A 14 -23.04 4.58 -1.67
C LEU A 14 -21.86 5.41 -1.17
N ALA A 15 -20.63 4.91 -1.31
CA ALA A 15 -19.42 5.66 -0.94
C ALA A 15 -19.32 6.98 -1.72
N ALA A 16 -19.57 6.94 -3.04
CA ALA A 16 -19.58 8.12 -3.88
C ALA A 16 -20.68 9.12 -3.49
N ALA A 17 -21.90 8.64 -3.21
CA ALA A 17 -23.02 9.49 -2.78
C ALA A 17 -22.78 10.16 -1.42
N LEU A 18 -22.04 9.49 -0.53
CA LEU A 18 -21.67 10.00 0.79
C LEU A 18 -20.38 10.83 0.78
N GLY A 19 -19.64 10.86 -0.34
CA GLY A 19 -18.38 11.59 -0.44
C GLY A 19 -17.25 10.99 0.41
N VAL A 20 -17.29 9.68 0.68
CA VAL A 20 -16.29 8.95 1.47
C VAL A 20 -15.67 7.83 0.64
N SER A 21 -14.53 7.30 1.10
CA SER A 21 -13.95 6.11 0.46
C SER A 21 -14.78 4.84 0.76
N PRO A 22 -14.85 3.86 -0.14
CA PRO A 22 -15.52 2.58 0.13
C PRO A 22 -14.97 1.85 1.36
N ALA A 23 -13.65 1.97 1.59
CA ALA A 23 -12.99 1.41 2.77
C ALA A 23 -13.53 1.99 4.09
N GLN A 24 -13.89 3.28 4.15
CA GLN A 24 -14.47 3.88 5.35
C GLN A 24 -15.89 3.38 5.65
N LEU A 25 -16.62 2.89 4.64
CA LEU A 25 -17.91 2.25 4.87
C LEU A 25 -17.77 0.84 5.44
N LEU A 26 -16.69 0.13 5.07
CA LEU A 26 -16.37 -1.21 5.59
C LEU A 26 -15.69 -1.16 6.97
N TYR A 27 -14.87 -0.13 7.20
CA TYR A 27 -14.03 0.04 8.38
C TYR A 27 -14.24 1.45 8.97
N PRO A 28 -15.40 1.71 9.61
CA PRO A 28 -15.76 3.04 10.08
C PRO A 28 -14.86 3.58 11.20
N ASP A 29 -14.26 2.67 11.98
CA ASP A 29 -13.47 3.01 13.17
C ASP A 29 -11.95 3.02 12.91
N LEU A 30 -11.54 3.25 11.65
CA LEU A 30 -10.13 3.44 11.31
C LEU A 30 -9.46 4.54 12.17
N PRO A 31 -8.18 4.39 12.56
CA PRO A 31 -7.31 3.26 12.22
C PRO A 31 -7.36 2.10 13.22
N LYS A 32 -7.95 2.27 14.42
CA LYS A 32 -7.74 1.35 15.55
C LYS A 32 -8.96 0.60 16.07
N GLY A 33 -10.16 0.87 15.55
CA GLY A 33 -11.35 0.18 16.02
C GLY A 33 -11.36 -1.30 15.61
N PRO A 34 -12.00 -2.17 16.41
CA PRO A 34 -12.12 -3.58 16.09
C PRO A 34 -13.11 -3.79 14.94
N VAL A 35 -12.80 -4.74 14.05
CA VAL A 35 -13.70 -5.19 12.99
C VAL A 35 -13.65 -6.70 12.84
N GLU A 36 -14.80 -7.34 12.71
CA GLU A 36 -14.91 -8.74 12.31
C GLU A 36 -14.69 -8.86 10.79
N ILE A 37 -13.51 -9.31 10.39
CA ILE A 37 -13.10 -9.35 8.98
C ILE A 37 -13.54 -10.63 8.25
N LEU A 38 -13.66 -11.71 9.02
CA LEU A 38 -14.22 -13.01 8.66
C LEU A 38 -14.97 -13.54 9.90
N PRO A 39 -15.91 -14.48 9.75
CA PRO A 39 -16.67 -15.02 10.87
C PRO A 39 -15.76 -15.48 12.02
N GLY A 40 -15.92 -14.88 13.20
CA GLY A 40 -15.14 -15.15 14.41
C GLY A 40 -13.72 -14.58 14.41
N LEU A 41 -13.35 -13.73 13.45
CA LEU A 41 -12.01 -13.16 13.31
C LEU A 41 -12.05 -11.63 13.44
N GLU A 42 -11.93 -11.15 14.68
CA GLU A 42 -11.81 -9.71 14.97
C GLU A 42 -10.37 -9.22 14.80
N GLN A 43 -10.18 -8.06 14.16
CA GLN A 43 -8.87 -7.42 13.96
C GLN A 43 -8.97 -5.90 14.10
N GLU A 44 -7.82 -5.24 14.27
CA GLU A 44 -7.73 -3.79 14.15
C GLU A 44 -8.08 -3.36 12.71
N SER A 45 -8.95 -2.36 12.57
CA SER A 45 -9.44 -1.86 11.27
C SER A 45 -8.32 -1.49 10.28
N HIS A 46 -7.18 -0.99 10.75
CA HIS A 46 -6.02 -0.75 9.89
C HIS A 46 -5.39 -2.04 9.34
N ASP A 47 -5.30 -3.11 10.15
CA ASP A 47 -4.83 -4.41 9.66
C ASP A 47 -5.81 -5.02 8.67
N ALA A 48 -7.10 -4.88 8.94
CA ALA A 48 -8.14 -5.30 8.02
C ALA A 48 -8.05 -4.56 6.68
N LEU A 49 -7.80 -3.25 6.71
CA LEU A 49 -7.61 -2.44 5.51
C LEU A 49 -6.36 -2.86 4.72
N ARG A 50 -5.25 -3.16 5.38
CA ARG A 50 -4.02 -3.63 4.71
C ARG A 50 -4.24 -4.97 4.01
N TRP A 51 -5.00 -5.88 4.62
CA TRP A 51 -5.38 -7.12 3.94
C TRP A 51 -6.35 -6.87 2.78
N PHE A 52 -7.41 -6.09 3.00
CA PHE A 52 -8.41 -5.76 1.99
C PHE A 52 -7.79 -5.10 0.74
N SER A 53 -6.82 -4.22 0.95
CA SER A 53 -6.09 -3.53 -0.12
C SER A 53 -4.99 -4.39 -0.75
N GLY A 54 -4.68 -5.57 -0.22
CA GLY A 54 -3.59 -6.41 -0.72
C GLY A 54 -2.19 -5.87 -0.41
N GLU A 55 -2.05 -5.06 0.65
CA GLU A 55 -0.76 -4.55 1.15
C GLU A 55 -0.16 -5.47 2.23
N ALA A 56 -0.94 -6.40 2.79
CA ALA A 56 -0.46 -7.38 3.77
C ALA A 56 -1.29 -8.67 3.77
N GLY A 57 -0.73 -9.72 4.38
CA GLY A 57 -1.43 -10.97 4.66
C GLY A 57 -2.46 -10.81 5.78
N LEU A 58 -3.45 -11.71 5.80
CA LEU A 58 -4.48 -11.79 6.83
C LEU A 58 -3.82 -12.11 8.19
N MET A 59 -4.16 -11.36 9.24
CA MET A 59 -3.75 -11.76 10.60
C MET A 59 -4.59 -12.97 11.04
N LYS A 60 -3.97 -13.98 11.62
CA LYS A 60 -4.65 -15.10 12.27
C LYS A 60 -4.08 -15.30 13.67
N PRO A 61 -4.90 -15.73 14.64
CA PRO A 61 -4.37 -16.17 15.92
C PRO A 61 -3.45 -17.38 15.68
N SER A 62 -2.27 -17.38 16.30
CA SER A 62 -1.33 -18.48 16.21
C SER A 62 -1.88 -19.71 16.94
N PRO A 63 -2.05 -20.86 16.28
CA PRO A 63 -2.49 -22.09 16.95
C PRO A 63 -1.47 -22.60 17.97
N ASP A 64 -0.18 -22.33 17.73
CA ASP A 64 0.94 -22.98 18.43
C ASP A 64 1.35 -22.30 19.75
N TRP A 65 0.69 -21.21 20.15
CA TRP A 65 1.00 -20.47 21.38
C TRP A 65 -0.22 -20.44 22.31
N THR A 66 -0.56 -21.60 22.87
CA THR A 66 -1.34 -21.65 24.12
C THR A 66 -0.35 -21.74 25.27
N GLU A 67 -0.07 -20.62 25.92
CA GLU A 67 0.74 -20.61 27.13
C GLU A 67 0.02 -21.45 28.21
N THR A 68 0.60 -22.59 28.56
CA THR A 68 0.25 -23.33 29.77
C THR A 68 0.54 -22.43 30.98
N ASP A 69 -0.49 -22.19 31.80
CA ASP A 69 -0.45 -21.56 33.15
C ASP A 69 -0.48 -20.03 33.30
N THR A 70 -1.19 -19.26 32.47
CA THR A 70 -1.60 -17.90 32.89
C THR A 70 -2.99 -17.52 32.36
N GLU A 71 -3.89 -17.04 33.23
CA GLU A 71 -5.29 -16.69 32.94
C GLU A 71 -5.48 -15.50 31.97
N GLU A 72 -4.41 -14.94 31.43
CA GLU A 72 -4.45 -13.91 30.38
C GLU A 72 -3.75 -14.42 29.12
N SER A 73 -4.50 -15.08 28.24
CA SER A 73 -4.00 -15.49 26.93
C SER A 73 -3.80 -14.24 26.06
N VAL A 74 -2.58 -13.71 26.00
CA VAL A 74 -2.19 -12.79 24.92
C VAL A 74 -2.01 -13.63 23.67
N GLY A 75 -3.11 -13.88 22.96
CA GLY A 75 -3.07 -14.65 21.71
C GLY A 75 -2.06 -14.01 20.74
N MET A 76 -0.99 -14.74 20.40
CA MET A 76 0.00 -14.24 19.44
C MET A 76 -0.68 -14.17 18.07
N TRP A 77 -0.87 -12.96 17.55
CA TRP A 77 -1.38 -12.76 16.20
C TRP A 77 -0.23 -12.82 15.20
N VAL A 78 -0.34 -13.73 14.23
CA VAL A 78 0.67 -13.92 13.18
C VAL A 78 0.06 -13.54 11.84
N ARG A 79 0.84 -12.86 10.99
CA ARG A 79 0.46 -12.67 9.59
C ARG A 79 0.59 -14.00 8.88
N GLU A 80 -0.49 -14.45 8.24
CA GLU A 80 -0.38 -15.48 7.22
C GLU A 80 0.69 -15.04 6.21
N GLN A 81 1.52 -16.00 5.77
CA GLN A 81 2.65 -15.72 4.90
C GLN A 81 2.16 -14.97 3.65
N PHE A 82 2.45 -13.67 3.62
CA PHE A 82 2.07 -12.81 2.51
C PHE A 82 3.09 -13.02 1.40
N ASP A 83 2.70 -13.74 0.34
CA ASP A 83 3.53 -13.91 -0.85
C ASP A 83 3.82 -12.51 -1.42
N PRO A 84 5.09 -12.06 -1.45
CA PRO A 84 5.44 -10.74 -1.99
C PRO A 84 5.05 -10.56 -3.47
N ARG A 85 4.77 -11.66 -4.21
CA ARG A 85 4.23 -11.60 -5.57
C ARG A 85 2.77 -11.16 -5.62
N ASN A 86 2.05 -11.23 -4.51
CA ASN A 86 0.67 -10.75 -4.38
C ASN A 86 0.63 -9.26 -4.00
N ASP A 87 1.76 -8.64 -3.64
CA ASP A 87 1.85 -7.22 -3.32
C ASP A 87 1.78 -6.33 -4.56
N ARG A 88 0.60 -6.24 -5.17
CA ARG A 88 0.41 -5.36 -6.33
C ARG A 88 0.29 -3.89 -5.91
N VAL A 89 -0.29 -3.62 -4.74
CA VAL A 89 -0.58 -2.25 -4.29
C VAL A 89 0.67 -1.56 -3.74
N GLY A 90 1.44 -2.24 -2.90
CA GLY A 90 2.69 -1.71 -2.33
C GLY A 90 3.70 -1.39 -3.42
N ILE A 91 3.95 -2.34 -4.33
CA ILE A 91 4.89 -2.15 -5.46
C ILE A 91 4.44 -1.00 -6.37
N THR A 92 3.14 -0.93 -6.70
CA THR A 92 2.61 0.18 -7.53
C THR A 92 2.79 1.53 -6.84
N ARG A 93 2.46 1.61 -5.55
CA ARG A 93 2.58 2.84 -4.76
C ARG A 93 4.03 3.33 -4.76
N GLU A 94 4.97 2.43 -4.52
CA GLU A 94 6.39 2.75 -4.48
C GLU A 94 6.91 3.19 -5.85
N TRP A 95 6.46 2.52 -6.93
CA TRP A 95 6.82 2.91 -8.29
C TRP A 95 6.33 4.32 -8.64
N LEU A 96 5.06 4.62 -8.37
CA LEU A 96 4.52 5.96 -8.60
C LEU A 96 5.24 7.03 -7.78
N GLN A 97 5.62 6.73 -6.53
CA GLN A 97 6.42 7.63 -5.70
C GLN A 97 7.81 7.86 -6.30
N SER A 98 8.49 6.80 -6.77
CA SER A 98 9.80 6.92 -7.42
C SER A 98 9.74 7.79 -8.69
N LEU A 99 8.71 7.63 -9.52
CA LEU A 99 8.48 8.47 -10.70
C LEU A 99 8.24 9.95 -10.32
N GLN A 100 7.47 10.21 -9.26
CA GLN A 100 7.25 11.56 -8.76
C GLN A 100 8.53 12.19 -8.24
N THR A 101 9.34 11.44 -7.47
CA THR A 101 10.65 11.88 -6.96
C THR A 101 11.60 12.18 -8.11
N MET A 102 11.69 11.30 -9.11
CA MET A 102 12.51 11.50 -10.30
C MET A 102 12.12 12.76 -11.06
N ARG A 103 10.81 12.98 -11.29
CA ARG A 103 10.31 14.20 -11.97
C ARG A 103 10.65 15.47 -11.18
N ARG A 104 10.53 15.45 -9.85
CA ARG A 104 10.89 16.57 -8.98
C ARG A 104 12.39 16.87 -9.03
N ALA A 105 13.22 15.84 -8.89
CA ALA A 105 14.69 15.97 -8.95
C ALA A 105 15.14 16.52 -10.31
N ARG A 106 14.54 16.06 -11.42
CA ARG A 106 14.82 16.58 -12.77
C ARG A 106 14.53 18.08 -12.90
N VAL A 107 13.40 18.54 -12.36
CA VAL A 107 13.04 19.97 -12.37
C VAL A 107 14.00 20.78 -11.51
N GLN A 108 14.38 20.27 -10.33
CA GLN A 108 15.34 20.92 -9.44
C GLN A 108 16.72 21.03 -10.11
N LEU A 109 17.24 19.96 -10.70
CA LEU A 109 18.48 19.97 -11.48
C LEU A 109 18.48 21.05 -12.57
N ARG A 110 17.43 21.08 -13.39
CA ARG A 110 17.30 22.07 -14.47
C ARG A 110 17.33 23.50 -13.91
N ASN A 111 16.63 23.72 -12.80
CA ASN A 111 16.55 25.04 -12.18
C ASN A 111 17.88 25.44 -11.51
N GLY A 112 18.54 24.52 -10.82
CA GLY A 112 19.82 24.78 -10.15
C GLY A 112 20.95 25.09 -11.13
N LEU A 113 21.00 24.36 -12.26
CA LEU A 113 21.89 24.67 -13.38
C LEU A 113 21.63 26.09 -13.93
N SER A 114 20.37 26.49 -14.07
CA SER A 114 20.00 27.84 -14.51
C SER A 114 20.35 28.94 -13.51
N LYS A 115 20.39 28.63 -12.21
CA LYS A 115 20.67 29.60 -11.14
C LYS A 115 22.14 29.62 -10.72
N SER A 116 22.99 28.83 -11.35
CA SER A 116 24.42 28.71 -11.02
C SER A 116 24.65 28.33 -9.54
N GLU A 117 23.86 27.37 -9.03
CA GLU A 117 24.04 26.82 -7.69
C GLU A 117 25.41 26.11 -7.55
N SER A 118 25.82 25.82 -6.30
CA SER A 118 27.11 25.18 -6.04
C SER A 118 27.18 23.78 -6.66
N ALA A 119 28.40 23.36 -7.03
CA ALA A 119 28.63 22.04 -7.61
C ALA A 119 28.14 20.90 -6.70
N GLU A 120 28.37 21.01 -5.38
CA GLU A 120 27.90 20.05 -4.37
C GLU A 120 26.37 19.93 -4.34
N HIS A 121 25.66 21.05 -4.51
CA HIS A 121 24.20 21.03 -4.54
C HIS A 121 23.67 20.38 -5.82
N ILE A 122 24.29 20.68 -6.97
CA ILE A 122 23.98 20.04 -8.25
C ILE A 122 24.23 18.53 -8.18
N GLU A 123 25.35 18.11 -7.60
CA GLU A 123 25.70 16.71 -7.40
C GLU A 123 24.67 15.99 -6.51
N THR A 124 24.24 16.60 -5.40
CA THR A 124 23.20 16.04 -4.52
C THR A 124 21.89 15.83 -5.28
N MET A 125 21.46 16.81 -6.07
CA MET A 125 20.26 16.70 -6.88
C MET A 125 20.40 15.63 -7.97
N GLN A 126 21.61 15.45 -8.52
CA GLN A 126 21.90 14.43 -9.52
C GLN A 126 21.81 13.04 -8.92
N MET A 127 22.40 12.82 -7.75
CA MET A 127 22.27 11.56 -7.01
C MET A 127 20.81 11.23 -6.72
N ALA A 128 20.02 12.19 -6.23
CA ALA A 128 18.60 11.98 -5.96
C ALA A 128 17.79 11.60 -7.21
N TYR A 129 18.13 12.19 -8.37
CA TYR A 129 17.52 11.82 -9.65
C TYR A 129 17.90 10.39 -10.06
N GLU A 130 19.19 10.06 -10.00
CA GLU A 130 19.70 8.74 -10.41
C GLU A 130 19.15 7.61 -9.53
N ASP A 131 19.06 7.82 -8.23
CA ASP A 131 18.50 6.85 -7.29
C ASP A 131 17.00 6.64 -7.52
N ALA A 132 16.25 7.72 -7.74
CA ALA A 132 14.83 7.63 -8.05
C ALA A 132 14.59 6.94 -9.41
N ARG A 133 15.43 7.21 -10.41
CA ARG A 133 15.39 6.55 -11.72
C ARG A 133 15.65 5.05 -11.58
N ARG A 134 16.75 4.66 -10.93
CA ARG A 134 17.11 3.26 -10.72
C ARG A 134 15.99 2.50 -10.00
N ARG A 135 15.43 3.09 -8.93
CA ARG A 135 14.32 2.49 -8.20
C ARG A 135 13.06 2.33 -9.07
N SER A 136 12.76 3.31 -9.92
CA SER A 136 11.62 3.23 -10.84
C SER A 136 11.79 2.12 -11.89
N GLU A 137 13.02 1.91 -12.37
CA GLU A 137 13.36 0.85 -13.33
C GLU A 137 13.27 -0.53 -12.68
N ASP A 138 13.83 -0.71 -11.49
CA ASP A 138 13.76 -1.97 -10.75
C ASP A 138 12.30 -2.39 -10.48
N LEU A 139 11.47 -1.43 -10.06
CA LEU A 139 10.06 -1.66 -9.78
C LEU A 139 9.27 -1.94 -11.07
N PHE A 140 9.59 -1.27 -12.18
CA PHE A 140 8.98 -1.56 -13.48
C PHE A 140 9.25 -3.00 -13.93
N HIS A 141 10.49 -3.48 -13.81
CA HIS A 141 10.85 -4.86 -14.12
C HIS A 141 10.09 -5.84 -13.22
N LYS A 142 10.08 -5.59 -11.90
CA LYS A 142 9.36 -6.43 -10.94
C LYS A 142 7.87 -6.51 -11.25
N MET A 143 7.22 -5.39 -11.57
CA MET A 143 5.80 -5.38 -11.94
C MET A 143 5.55 -6.13 -13.26
N THR A 144 6.46 -6.02 -14.23
CA THR A 144 6.40 -6.78 -15.50
C THR A 144 6.51 -8.28 -15.26
N GLU A 145 7.45 -8.73 -14.41
CA GLU A 145 7.58 -10.14 -14.01
C GLU A 145 6.33 -10.68 -13.30
N LEU A 146 5.60 -9.81 -12.59
CA LEU A 146 4.31 -10.13 -11.95
C LEU A 146 3.10 -10.05 -12.91
N GLY A 147 3.33 -9.77 -14.20
CA GLY A 147 2.28 -9.64 -15.21
C GLY A 147 1.32 -8.48 -14.93
N MET A 148 1.82 -7.39 -14.36
CA MET A 148 1.03 -6.18 -14.11
C MET A 148 0.96 -5.30 -15.36
N ALA A 149 -0.16 -4.59 -15.53
CA ALA A 149 -0.34 -3.64 -16.62
C ALA A 149 0.39 -2.33 -16.28
N VAL A 150 1.66 -2.24 -16.69
CA VAL A 150 2.53 -1.08 -16.44
C VAL A 150 2.53 -0.05 -17.57
N GLY A 151 1.79 -0.31 -18.65
CA GLY A 151 1.86 0.45 -19.90
C GLY A 151 3.08 0.04 -20.74
N ASP A 152 3.10 0.41 -22.02
CA ASP A 152 4.31 0.27 -22.83
C ASP A 152 5.39 1.23 -22.31
N GLU A 153 6.66 0.83 -22.45
CA GLU A 153 7.86 1.55 -21.98
C GLU A 153 7.66 3.07 -22.06
N LEU A 154 7.82 3.74 -20.92
CA LEU A 154 7.87 5.20 -20.74
C LEU A 154 8.08 5.94 -22.08
N ASP A 155 6.99 6.30 -22.76
CA ASP A 155 7.06 7.07 -24.00
C ASP A 155 7.85 8.37 -23.75
N GLY A 156 9.09 8.40 -24.24
CA GLY A 156 9.89 9.60 -24.57
C GLY A 156 10.33 10.53 -23.45
#